data_AF-A0A4P9Z4J6-F1
#
_entry.id   AF-A0A4P9Z4J6-F1
#
_cell.length_a   1.000
_cell.length_b   1.000
_cell.length_c   1.000
_cell.angle_alpha   90.00
_cell.angle_beta   90.00
_cell.angle_gamma   90.00
#
_symmetry.space_group_name_H-M   'P 1'
#
loop_
_entity.id
_entity.type
_entity.pdbx_description
1 polymer ?
#
loop_
_entity_poly.entity_id
_entity_poly.type
_entity_poly.pdbx_seq_one_letter_code
_entity_poly.pdbx_strand_id
1 'polypeptide(L)'
;MQDEQCRETVLNPIGRYCALFPEVNEAIRKRHNKLLDYDSARSKVRKLTEKPSDDPSKLPRAEMNMRQSQEVYDALNSQLVAELPKLVDLRVPYLDPSFEALVKLQHRFSSESHERLQALRIPAASDNTGGARQSDGDLAQIMQEMRELSICGLN
;
A
#
# COMPACT_ATOMS: atom_id res chain seq x y z
N MET A 1 15.83 -4.27 -13.96
CA MET A 1 14.67 -4.21 -14.88
C MET A 1 13.38 -4.64 -14.20
N GLN A 2 13.29 -5.83 -13.59
CA GLN A 2 12.09 -6.25 -12.82
C GLN A 2 11.80 -5.35 -11.61
N ASP A 3 12.84 -4.87 -10.93
CA ASP A 3 12.70 -3.94 -9.80
C ASP A 3 12.12 -2.57 -10.21
N GLU A 4 12.54 -2.06 -11.37
CA GLU A 4 11.99 -0.84 -11.98
C GLU A 4 10.51 -1.00 -12.31
N GLN A 5 10.13 -2.13 -12.91
CA GLN A 5 8.74 -2.43 -13.26
C GLN A 5 7.86 -2.56 -12.01
N CYS A 6 8.35 -3.20 -10.95
CA CYS A 6 7.64 -3.27 -9.67
C CYS A 6 7.41 -1.86 -9.09
N ARG A 7 8.44 -1.00 -9.11
CA ARG A 7 8.31 0.37 -8.62
C ARG A 7 7.27 1.17 -9.40
N GLU A 8 7.33 1.14 -10.73
CA GLU A 8 6.43 1.93 -11.57
C GLU A 8 4.98 1.43 -11.58
N THR A 9 4.78 0.11 -11.55
CA THR A 9 3.44 -0.49 -11.73
C THR A 9 2.73 -0.85 -10.42
N VAL A 10 3.48 -0.97 -9.31
CA VAL A 10 2.94 -1.37 -8.00
C VAL A 10 3.18 -0.29 -6.96
N LEU A 11 4.45 0.05 -6.69
CA LEU A 11 4.78 0.93 -5.57
C LEU A 11 4.33 2.38 -5.79
N ASN A 12 4.61 2.95 -6.97
CA ASN A 12 4.25 4.33 -7.30
C ASN A 12 2.73 4.55 -7.29
N PRO A 13 1.89 3.72 -7.94
CA PRO A 13 0.44 3.90 -7.91
C PRO A 13 -0.13 3.80 -6.50
N ILE A 14 0.28 2.79 -5.72
CA ILE A 14 -0.16 2.62 -4.33
C ILE A 14 0.27 3.83 -3.48
N GLY A 15 1.51 4.31 -3.64
CA GLY A 15 2.00 5.50 -2.95
C GLY A 15 1.15 6.74 -3.26
N ARG A 16 0.80 6.96 -4.53
CA ARG A 16 -0.08 8.06 -4.96
C ARG A 16 -1.49 7.93 -4.38
N TYR A 17 -2.05 6.72 -4.33
CA TYR A 17 -3.36 6.47 -3.72
C TYR A 17 -3.33 6.79 -2.21
N CYS A 18 -2.31 6.32 -1.51
CA CYS A 18 -2.11 6.59 -0.09
C CYS A 18 -1.95 8.09 0.20
N ALA A 19 -1.36 8.85 -0.73
CA ALA A 19 -1.16 10.29 -0.59
C ALA A 19 -2.48 11.11 -0.64
N LEU A 20 -3.61 10.51 -1.06
CA LEU A 20 -4.93 11.17 -1.01
C LEU A 20 -5.49 11.28 0.41
N PHE A 21 -5.21 10.28 1.26
CA PHE A 21 -5.85 10.16 2.57
C PHE A 21 -5.49 11.26 3.58
N PRO A 22 -4.27 11.81 3.62
CA PRO A 22 -3.96 12.94 4.50
C PRO A 22 -4.92 14.13 4.31
N GLU A 23 -5.22 14.50 3.07
CA GLU A 23 -6.15 15.61 2.77
C GLU A 23 -7.59 15.25 3.13
N VAL A 24 -8.03 14.03 2.82
CA VAL A 24 -9.36 13.52 3.20
C VAL A 24 -9.53 13.51 4.71
N ASN A 25 -8.51 13.07 5.45
CA ASN A 25 -8.50 13.06 6.92
C ASN A 25 -8.57 14.48 7.49
N GLU A 26 -7.87 15.44 6.88
CA GLU A 26 -8.00 16.86 7.25
C GLU A 26 -9.41 17.39 7.01
N ALA A 27 -10.05 17.05 5.88
CA ALA A 27 -11.42 17.45 5.61
C ALA A 27 -12.39 16.86 6.65
N ILE A 28 -12.23 15.59 7.03
CA ILE A 28 -13.01 14.94 8.10
C ILE A 28 -12.79 15.64 9.45
N ARG A 29 -11.53 15.95 9.80
CA ARG A 29 -11.20 16.71 11.02
C ARG A 29 -11.87 18.09 11.03
N LYS A 30 -11.78 18.84 9.93
CA LYS A 30 -12.41 20.17 9.79
C LYS A 30 -13.93 20.08 9.96
N ARG A 31 -14.57 19.10 9.31
CA ARG A 31 -16.01 18.83 9.45
C ARG A 31 -16.39 18.56 10.90
N HIS A 32 -15.62 17.73 11.61
CA HIS A 32 -15.85 17.46 13.03
C HIS A 32 -15.74 18.72 13.89
N ASN A 33 -14.71 19.54 13.68
CA ASN A 33 -14.56 20.79 14.42
C ASN A 33 -15.74 21.75 14.17
N LYS A 34 -16.25 21.81 12.93
CA LYS A 34 -17.44 22.63 12.60
C LYS A 34 -18.74 22.09 13.15
N LEU A 35 -18.85 20.78 13.38
CA LEU A 35 -19.96 20.22 14.15
C LEU A 35 -19.96 20.76 15.59
N LEU A 36 -18.79 20.77 16.24
CA LEU A 36 -18.66 21.27 17.62
C LEU A 36 -18.98 22.77 17.72
N ASP A 37 -18.51 23.57 16.76
CA ASP A 37 -18.86 25.00 16.67
C ASP A 37 -20.39 25.19 16.55
N TYR A 38 -21.03 24.42 15.66
CA TYR A 38 -22.48 24.47 15.46
C TYR A 38 -23.26 24.02 16.70
N ASP A 39 -22.89 22.90 17.33
CA ASP A 39 -23.55 22.39 18.54
C ASP A 39 -23.41 23.37 19.71
N SER A 40 -22.26 24.04 19.84
CA SER A 40 -22.03 25.11 20.82
C SER A 40 -22.95 26.32 20.58
N ALA A 41 -23.05 26.77 19.33
CA ALA A 41 -23.95 27.86 18.95
C ALA A 41 -25.43 27.50 19.17
N ARG A 42 -25.83 26.27 18.81
CA ARG A 42 -27.19 25.74 19.06
C ARG A 42 -27.51 25.68 20.54
N SER A 43 -26.57 25.22 21.37
CA SER A 43 -26.71 25.21 22.83
C SER A 43 -26.87 26.62 23.41
N LYS A 44 -26.15 27.61 22.87
CA LYS A 44 -26.29 29.02 23.27
C LYS A 44 -27.66 29.60 22.93
N VAL A 45 -28.17 29.34 21.72
CA VAL A 45 -29.54 29.74 21.32
C VAL A 45 -30.56 29.11 22.27
N ARG A 46 -30.50 27.78 22.49
CA ARG A 46 -31.40 27.08 23.40
C ARG A 46 -31.44 27.70 24.80
N LYS A 47 -30.27 28.00 25.38
CA LYS A 47 -30.19 28.64 26.72
C LYS A 47 -30.83 30.03 26.75
N LEU A 48 -30.64 30.84 25.70
CA LEU A 48 -31.24 32.17 25.59
C LEU A 48 -32.75 32.12 25.32
N THR A 49 -33.25 31.06 24.69
CA THR A 49 -34.69 30.81 24.52
C THR A 49 -35.34 30.39 25.83
N GLU A 50 -34.72 29.47 26.58
CA GLU A 50 -35.23 28.98 27.87
C GLU A 50 -35.16 30.07 28.97
N LYS A 51 -34.10 30.88 28.96
CA LYS A 51 -33.92 32.02 29.86
C LYS A 51 -33.61 33.28 29.05
N PRO A 52 -34.63 34.04 28.64
CA PRO A 52 -34.47 35.28 27.89
C PRO A 52 -33.57 36.28 28.64
N SER A 53 -32.70 36.96 27.90
CA SER A 53 -31.89 38.05 28.45
C SER A 53 -32.69 39.35 28.43
N ASP A 54 -32.35 40.26 29.36
CA ASP A 54 -32.86 41.64 29.36
C ASP A 54 -32.47 42.44 28.11
N ASP A 55 -31.43 41.99 27.38
CA ASP A 55 -31.01 42.58 26.11
C ASP A 55 -31.70 41.84 24.94
N PRO A 56 -32.69 42.47 24.27
CA PRO A 56 -33.47 41.84 23.22
C PRO A 56 -32.64 41.53 21.96
N SER A 57 -31.45 42.12 21.81
CA SER A 57 -30.57 41.88 20.66
C SER A 57 -29.76 40.58 20.76
N LYS A 58 -29.60 40.02 21.98
CA LYS A 58 -28.74 38.84 22.21
C LYS A 58 -29.25 37.58 21.54
N LEU A 59 -30.55 37.31 21.61
CA LEU A 59 -31.14 36.12 21.00
C LEU A 59 -31.04 36.18 19.46
N PRO A 60 -31.48 37.26 18.77
CA PRO A 60 -31.31 37.39 17.32
C PRO A 60 -29.86 37.24 16.86
N ARG A 61 -28.90 37.82 17.60
CA ARG A 61 -27.47 37.69 17.28
C ARG A 61 -26.96 36.26 17.47
N ALA A 62 -27.40 35.56 18.50
CA ALA A 62 -27.04 34.16 18.72
C ALA A 62 -27.63 33.25 17.62
N GLU A 63 -28.86 33.50 17.18
CA GLU A 63 -29.50 32.79 16.07
C GLU A 63 -28.80 33.02 14.73
N MET A 64 -28.36 34.26 14.46
CA MET A 64 -27.57 34.56 13.27
C MET A 64 -26.25 33.77 13.28
N ASN A 65 -25.53 33.78 14.41
CA ASN A 65 -24.28 33.02 14.55
C ASN A 65 -24.51 31.51 14.40
N MET A 66 -25.59 30.97 14.99
CA MET A 66 -25.95 29.56 14.84
C MET A 66 -26.19 29.18 13.38
N ARG A 67 -26.95 30.01 12.63
CA ARG A 67 -27.18 29.80 11.19
C ARG A 67 -25.89 29.80 10.41
N GLN A 68 -24.99 30.76 10.66
CA GLN A 68 -23.68 30.80 10.00
C GLN A 68 -22.84 29.55 10.30
N SER A 69 -22.79 29.09 11.55
CA SER A 69 -22.09 27.86 11.92
C SER A 69 -22.71 26.62 11.27
N GLN A 70 -24.04 26.58 11.17
CA GLN A 70 -24.77 25.51 10.50
C GLN A 70 -24.43 25.44 9.01
N GLU A 71 -24.49 26.56 8.29
CA GLU A 71 -24.19 26.61 6.85
C GLU A 71 -22.78 26.08 6.54
N VAL A 72 -21.77 26.49 7.33
CA VAL A 72 -20.39 26.02 7.16
C VAL A 72 -20.26 24.52 7.43
N TYR A 73 -20.93 24.02 8.47
CA TYR A 73 -20.95 22.60 8.79
C TYR A 73 -21.65 21.78 7.71
N ASP A 74 -22.82 22.20 7.26
CA ASP A 74 -23.65 21.49 6.29
C ASP A 74 -22.98 21.42 4.92
N ALA A 75 -22.26 22.48 4.52
CA ALA A 75 -21.43 22.47 3.30
C ALA A 75 -20.35 21.38 3.35
N LEU A 76 -19.56 21.34 4.43
CA LEU A 76 -18.51 20.32 4.61
C LEU A 76 -19.09 18.91 4.74
N ASN A 77 -20.20 18.77 5.46
CA ASN A 77 -20.88 17.49 5.64
C ASN A 77 -21.37 16.94 4.30
N SER A 78 -22.08 17.75 3.53
CA SER A 78 -22.67 17.35 2.25
C SER A 78 -21.58 16.94 1.26
N GLN A 79 -20.47 17.70 1.22
CA GLN A 79 -19.33 17.34 0.40
C GLN A 79 -18.74 15.98 0.81
N LEU A 80 -18.45 15.76 2.09
CA LEU A 80 -17.86 14.49 2.54
C LEU A 80 -18.79 13.30 2.34
N VAL A 81 -20.09 13.46 2.59
CA VAL A 81 -21.10 12.42 2.37
C VAL A 81 -21.18 12.04 0.88
N ALA A 82 -21.02 13.01 -0.03
CA ALA A 82 -21.01 12.75 -1.46
C ALA A 82 -19.70 12.12 -1.95
N GLU A 83 -18.55 12.54 -1.44
CA GLU A 83 -17.24 12.16 -1.98
C GLU A 83 -16.63 10.90 -1.34
N LEU A 84 -16.84 10.65 -0.05
CA LEU A 84 -16.26 9.48 0.62
C LEU A 84 -16.69 8.14 0.01
N PRO A 85 -17.98 7.91 -0.35
CA PRO A 85 -18.37 6.67 -1.03
C PRO A 85 -17.65 6.50 -2.38
N LYS A 86 -17.52 7.58 -3.16
CA LYS A 86 -16.81 7.55 -4.45
C LYS A 86 -15.34 7.19 -4.28
N LEU A 87 -14.68 7.75 -3.25
CA LEU A 87 -13.28 7.43 -2.93
C LEU A 87 -13.13 5.94 -2.57
N VAL A 88 -14.08 5.40 -1.80
CA VAL A 88 -14.11 3.98 -1.44
C VAL A 88 -14.30 3.13 -2.69
N ASP A 89 -15.24 3.45 -3.56
CA ASP A 89 -15.49 2.72 -4.81
C ASP A 89 -14.30 2.75 -5.77
N LEU A 90 -13.56 3.87 -5.81
CA LEU A 90 -12.35 4.02 -6.62
C LEU A 90 -11.24 3.04 -6.26
N ARG A 91 -11.24 2.47 -5.04
CA ARG A 91 -10.18 1.55 -4.57
C ARG A 91 -9.97 0.35 -5.53
N VAL A 92 -11.05 -0.18 -6.10
CA VAL A 92 -11.02 -1.37 -6.95
C VAL A 92 -10.37 -1.04 -8.30
N PRO A 93 -10.95 -0.17 -9.14
CA PRO A 93 -10.37 0.13 -10.45
C PRO A 93 -8.98 0.77 -10.37
N TYR A 94 -8.63 1.40 -9.24
CA TYR A 94 -7.31 1.97 -9.05
C TYR A 94 -6.25 0.93 -8.65
N LEU A 95 -6.57 -0.01 -7.76
CA LEU A 95 -5.59 -0.98 -7.23
C LEU A 95 -5.51 -2.27 -8.06
N ASP A 96 -6.58 -2.66 -8.74
CA ASP A 96 -6.63 -3.89 -9.55
C ASP A 96 -5.46 -4.00 -10.55
N PRO A 97 -5.10 -2.95 -11.33
CA PRO A 97 -3.96 -3.01 -12.25
C PRO A 97 -2.62 -3.26 -11.53
N SER A 98 -2.45 -2.71 -10.32
CA SER A 98 -1.23 -2.93 -9.52
C SER A 98 -1.15 -4.36 -8.99
N PHE A 99 -2.27 -4.95 -8.57
CA PHE A 99 -2.32 -6.37 -8.21
C PHE A 99 -2.06 -7.28 -9.42
N GLU A 100 -2.66 -6.98 -10.56
CA GLU A 100 -2.43 -7.72 -11.80
C GLU A 100 -0.95 -7.66 -12.22
N ALA A 101 -0.34 -6.47 -12.18
CA ALA A 101 1.07 -6.28 -12.49
C ALA A 101 1.98 -7.06 -11.53
N LEU A 102 1.67 -7.04 -10.23
CA LEU A 102 2.43 -7.78 -9.22
C LEU A 102 2.41 -9.29 -9.49
N VAL A 103 1.24 -9.86 -9.75
CA VAL A 103 1.09 -11.30 -10.05
C VAL A 103 1.87 -11.66 -11.31
N LYS A 104 1.79 -10.84 -12.38
CA LYS A 104 2.55 -11.08 -13.62
C LYS A 104 4.06 -11.01 -13.41
N LEU A 105 4.54 -10.06 -12.61
CA LEU A 105 5.96 -9.93 -12.28
C LEU A 105 6.45 -11.16 -11.50
N GLN A 106 5.70 -11.59 -10.48
CA GLN A 106 6.03 -12.77 -9.70
C GLN A 106 6.03 -14.04 -10.55
N HIS A 107 4.99 -14.24 -11.39
CA HIS A 107 4.93 -15.37 -12.30
C HIS A 107 6.14 -15.42 -13.23
N ARG A 108 6.48 -14.30 -13.89
CA ARG A 108 7.67 -14.22 -14.76
C ARG A 108 8.95 -14.56 -14.01
N PHE A 109 9.15 -13.97 -12.83
CA PHE A 109 10.32 -14.23 -12.00
C PHE A 109 10.44 -15.73 -11.67
N SER A 110 9.34 -16.37 -11.25
CA SER A 110 9.33 -17.80 -10.93
C SER A 110 9.58 -18.69 -12.15
N SER A 111 8.97 -18.39 -13.29
CA SER A 111 9.20 -19.13 -14.55
C SER A 111 10.65 -19.03 -14.99
N GLU A 112 11.21 -17.82 -15.07
CA GLU A 112 12.62 -17.59 -15.44
C GLU A 112 13.58 -18.28 -14.45
N SER A 113 13.29 -18.22 -13.15
CA SER A 113 14.10 -18.88 -12.13
C SER A 113 14.04 -20.40 -12.28
N HIS A 114 12.85 -20.96 -12.55
CA HIS A 114 12.67 -22.39 -12.76
C HIS A 114 13.45 -22.88 -13.98
N GLU A 115 13.34 -22.18 -15.12
CA GLU A 115 14.06 -22.52 -16.35
C GLU A 115 15.58 -22.49 -16.13
N ARG A 116 16.10 -21.45 -15.45
CA ARG A 116 17.52 -21.35 -15.11
C ARG A 116 17.99 -22.48 -14.20
N LEU A 117 17.20 -22.84 -13.18
CA LEU A 117 17.52 -23.95 -12.28
C LEU A 117 17.46 -25.30 -13.01
N GLN A 118 16.49 -25.50 -13.89
CA GLN A 118 16.38 -26.71 -14.71
C GLN A 118 17.58 -26.86 -15.65
N ALA A 119 18.06 -25.76 -16.24
CA ALA A 119 19.26 -25.76 -17.08
C ALA A 119 20.54 -26.16 -16.32
N LEU A 120 20.58 -25.90 -15.01
CA LEU A 120 21.68 -26.30 -14.13
C LEU A 120 21.54 -27.72 -13.58
N ARG A 121 20.41 -28.40 -13.85
CA ARG A 121 20.21 -29.78 -13.42
C ARG A 121 21.16 -30.68 -14.22
N ILE A 122 22.29 -31.02 -13.61
CA ILE A 122 23.11 -32.14 -14.06
C ILE A 122 22.19 -33.36 -14.13
N PRO A 123 22.16 -34.11 -15.25
CA PRO A 123 21.46 -35.38 -15.28
C PRO A 123 21.95 -36.21 -14.09
N ALA A 124 21.11 -36.37 -13.07
CA ALA A 124 21.41 -37.23 -11.93
C ALA A 124 21.51 -38.64 -12.50
N ALA A 125 22.73 -39.08 -12.78
CA ALA A 125 23.06 -40.27 -13.53
C ALA A 125 22.30 -40.35 -14.87
N SER A 126 23.01 -40.22 -15.98
CA SER A 126 22.65 -41.13 -17.06
C SER A 126 22.74 -42.52 -16.45
N ASP A 127 21.58 -43.13 -16.18
CA ASP A 127 21.40 -44.56 -16.02
C ASP A 127 21.95 -45.22 -17.28
N ASN A 128 23.28 -45.34 -17.34
CA ASN A 128 23.98 -46.18 -18.25
C ASN A 128 24.80 -47.13 -17.40
N THR A 129 24.10 -48.11 -16.84
CA THR A 129 24.57 -49.38 -16.27
C THR A 129 25.31 -50.24 -17.33
N GLY A 130 26.20 -49.62 -18.12
CA GLY A 130 26.97 -50.28 -19.17
C GLY A 130 28.33 -49.65 -19.52
N GLY A 131 28.73 -48.53 -18.89
CA GLY A 131 29.96 -47.80 -19.27
C GLY A 131 30.97 -47.51 -18.14
N ALA A 132 30.75 -48.05 -16.93
CA ALA A 132 31.49 -47.71 -15.70
C ALA A 132 32.92 -48.32 -15.62
N ARG A 133 33.75 -48.15 -16.65
CA ARG A 133 35.16 -48.61 -16.61
C ARG A 133 36.20 -47.60 -17.09
N GLN A 134 35.83 -46.55 -17.81
CA GLN A 134 36.81 -45.54 -18.27
C GLN A 134 36.83 -44.29 -17.38
N SER A 135 35.67 -43.79 -16.94
CA SER A 135 35.56 -42.47 -16.30
C SER A 135 36.02 -42.41 -14.83
N ASP A 136 36.10 -43.54 -14.13
CA ASP A 136 36.61 -43.59 -12.75
C ASP A 136 38.12 -43.31 -12.68
N GLY A 137 38.88 -43.70 -13.72
CA GLY A 137 40.32 -43.43 -13.80
C GLY A 137 40.59 -41.94 -13.99
N ASP A 138 39.83 -41.30 -14.88
CA ASP A 138 39.95 -39.86 -15.15
C ASP A 138 39.53 -39.03 -13.91
N LEU A 139 38.46 -39.45 -13.22
CA LEU A 139 38.03 -38.79 -11.98
C LEU A 139 39.08 -38.93 -10.87
N ALA A 140 39.68 -40.12 -10.71
CA ALA A 140 40.74 -40.35 -9.74
C ALA A 140 41.99 -39.52 -10.03
N GLN A 141 42.34 -39.36 -11.30
CA GLN A 141 43.48 -38.55 -11.73
C GLN A 141 43.24 -37.06 -11.49
N ILE A 142 42.05 -36.53 -11.79
CA ILE A 142 41.69 -35.13 -11.47
C ILE A 142 41.69 -34.89 -9.95
N MET A 143 41.21 -35.85 -9.16
CA MET A 143 41.26 -35.76 -7.69
C MET A 143 42.69 -35.82 -7.15
N GLN A 144 43.60 -36.53 -7.83
CA GLN A 144 45.01 -36.57 -7.48
C GLN A 144 45.71 -35.26 -7.83
N GLU A 145 45.47 -34.71 -9.02
CA GLU A 145 45.97 -33.38 -9.43
C GLU A 145 45.46 -32.29 -8.48
N MET A 146 44.19 -32.33 -8.07
CA MET A 146 43.65 -31.41 -7.06
C MET A 146 44.31 -31.53 -5.69
N ARG A 147 44.75 -32.74 -5.31
CA ARG A 147 45.49 -32.99 -4.06
C ARG A 147 46.91 -32.45 -4.12
N GLU A 148 47.54 -32.54 -5.29
CA GLU A 148 48.88 -31.99 -5.57
C GLU A 148 48.87 -30.46 -5.71
N LEU A 149 47.77 -29.89 -6.21
CA LEU A 149 47.55 -28.44 -6.31
C LEU A 149 47.17 -27.78 -4.97
N SER A 150 46.79 -28.57 -3.95
CA SER A 150 46.51 -28.07 -2.61
C SER A 150 47.82 -27.69 -1.90
N ILE A 151 48.32 -26.49 -2.21
CA ILE A 151 49.35 -25.76 -1.48
C ILE A 151 48.78 -25.36 -0.11
N CYS A 152 48.71 -26.32 0.80
CA CYS A 152 48.71 -26.07 2.24
C CYS A 152 49.60 -27.14 2.86
N GLY A 153 50.90 -26.83 2.91
CA GLY A 153 51.73 -27.36 3.97
C GLY A 153 51.16 -26.89 5.31
N LEU A 154 50.57 -27.83 6.04
CA LEU A 154 50.47 -27.77 7.49
C LEU A 154 51.30 -28.94 8.01
N ASN A 155 52.57 -28.64 8.26
CA ASN A 155 53.25 -29.20 9.43
C ASN A 155 52.64 -28.57 10.68
#